data_AF-A0A496TWQ6-F1
#
_entry.id   AF-A0A496TWQ6-F1
#
_cell.length_a   1.000
_cell.length_b   1.000
_cell.length_c   1.000
_cell.angle_alpha   90.00
_cell.angle_beta   90.00
_cell.angle_gamma   90.00
#
_symmetry.space_group_name_H-M   'P 1'
#
loop_
_entity.id
_entity.type
_entity.pdbx_description
1 polymer ?
#
loop_
_entity_poly.entity_id
_entity_poly.type
_entity_poly.pdbx_seq_one_letter_code
_entity_poly.pdbx_strand_id
1 'polypeptide(L)'
;MNKIFKIIILMIFFVGFTLQVQSFAFQEIDYKKMDRDLKIMEKIIDTIISEQSDLELRFVSGKTKGVYLEGYGVLFMIPASSSFISLTIREPYLKRKGTEVTIVAEGKSKEINLTEELKKKLTDFLASYADAIKQVKDEDMITLFLNAPRKKSYRYTLYNLAGERVKRGNYLEPFVLSVKKDVLKRYRKGIIDFESFKNSVQFSSFSKKDEKYPEMTEDIKILKTILETALEEHYGTRITSESIQGTYLENFGVVFTADLNRLNVWSENKTLEEIIVTSRNRGRVIPALEKEKKKRYEKLRNELKDNLCEILADFGHTLRRLKNNEKVYIFISSSNGSFFREFKTDFMLVVKKDVINSYRNGLISLDEFKNRTVFKEF
;
A
#
# COMPACT_ATOMS: atom_id res chain seq x y z
N MET A 1 38.37 35.88 42.32
CA MET A 1 38.03 35.59 40.91
C MET A 1 36.84 36.45 40.49
N ASN A 2 37.10 37.46 39.67
CA ASN A 2 36.17 38.55 39.38
C ASN A 2 34.96 38.06 38.55
N LYS A 3 33.77 38.55 38.86
CA LYS A 3 32.50 38.24 38.15
C LYS A 3 32.62 38.41 36.62
N ILE A 4 33.46 39.33 36.18
CA ILE A 4 33.75 39.61 34.76
C ILE A 4 34.38 38.40 34.07
N PHE A 5 35.26 37.65 34.74
CA PHE A 5 35.93 36.48 34.15
C PHE A 5 34.96 35.30 33.91
N LYS A 6 33.94 35.14 34.77
CA LYS A 6 32.89 34.12 34.59
C LYS A 6 31.96 34.44 33.41
N ILE A 7 31.65 35.72 33.16
CA ILE A 7 30.80 36.15 32.04
C ILE A 7 31.51 35.92 30.70
N ILE A 8 32.82 36.19 30.63
CA ILE A 8 33.62 35.98 29.42
C ILE A 8 33.71 34.49 29.05
N ILE A 9 33.90 33.60 30.04
CA ILE A 9 33.90 32.14 29.78
C ILE A 9 32.53 31.65 29.30
N LEU A 10 31.43 32.16 29.88
CA LEU A 10 30.08 31.79 29.45
C LEU A 10 29.77 32.25 28.01
N MET A 11 30.24 33.44 27.62
CA MET A 11 30.08 33.96 26.26
C MET A 11 30.91 33.18 25.24
N ILE A 12 32.14 32.77 25.58
CA ILE A 12 32.97 31.94 24.69
C ILE A 12 32.35 30.55 24.51
N PHE A 13 31.73 29.98 25.55
CA PHE A 13 30.97 28.73 25.43
C PHE A 13 29.70 28.90 24.57
N PHE A 14 29.02 30.04 24.66
CA PHE A 14 27.81 30.31 23.88
C PHE A 14 28.08 30.61 22.40
N VAL A 15 29.20 31.28 22.10
CA VAL A 15 29.66 31.53 20.72
C VAL A 15 30.30 30.28 20.10
N GLY A 16 30.96 29.43 20.90
CA GLY A 16 31.47 28.14 20.45
C GLY A 16 30.39 27.10 20.13
N PHE A 17 29.23 27.17 20.80
CA PHE A 17 28.13 26.22 20.60
C PHE A 17 27.24 26.53 19.38
N THR A 18 27.31 27.76 18.83
CA THR A 18 26.44 28.19 17.71
C THR A 18 27.03 27.94 16.32
N LEU A 19 28.29 27.50 16.20
CA LEU A 19 28.99 27.37 14.91
C LEU A 19 29.19 25.93 14.41
N GLN A 20 28.65 24.93 15.10
CA GLN A 20 28.67 23.54 14.64
C GLN A 20 27.32 23.07 14.09
N VAL A 21 26.58 23.98 13.44
CA VAL A 21 25.57 23.58 12.47
C VAL A 21 26.33 23.06 11.26
N GLN A 22 26.80 21.80 11.34
CA GLN A 22 27.31 21.07 10.19
C GLN A 22 26.21 21.19 9.14
N SER A 23 26.53 21.90 8.06
CA SER A 23 25.69 21.97 6.89
C SER A 23 25.62 20.56 6.36
N PHE A 24 24.61 19.80 6.81
CA PHE A 24 24.20 18.57 6.17
C PHE A 24 23.87 19.00 4.74
N ALA A 25 24.84 18.82 3.84
CA ALA A 25 24.67 19.11 2.43
C ALA A 25 23.50 18.24 1.99
N PHE A 26 22.32 18.86 1.91
CA PHE A 26 21.09 18.18 1.55
C PHE A 26 21.27 17.79 0.11
N GLN A 27 21.63 16.53 -0.12
CA GLN A 27 21.78 16.03 -1.47
C GLN A 27 20.40 16.06 -2.09
N GLU A 28 20.22 16.96 -3.06
CA GLU A 28 18.97 17.10 -3.79
C GLU A 28 18.62 15.75 -4.42
N ILE A 29 17.37 15.31 -4.23
CA ILE A 29 16.92 14.02 -4.73
C ILE A 29 16.79 14.09 -6.25
N ASP A 30 17.55 13.27 -6.97
CA ASP A 30 17.30 13.02 -8.38
C ASP A 30 16.08 12.11 -8.52
N TYR A 31 14.92 12.74 -8.76
CA TYR A 31 13.64 12.04 -8.91
C TYR A 31 13.61 11.09 -10.11
N LYS A 32 14.36 11.34 -11.19
CA LYS A 32 14.42 10.42 -12.33
C LYS A 32 15.15 9.13 -11.95
N LYS A 33 16.27 9.27 -11.25
CA LYS A 33 17.00 8.13 -10.69
C LYS A 33 16.17 7.40 -9.64
N MET A 34 15.48 8.11 -8.76
CA MET A 34 14.59 7.51 -7.76
C MET A 34 13.47 6.70 -8.42
N ASP A 35 12.78 7.26 -9.42
CA ASP A 35 11.72 6.55 -10.17
C ASP A 35 12.26 5.27 -10.84
N ARG A 36 13.46 5.33 -11.43
CA ARG A 36 14.13 4.14 -11.98
C ARG A 36 14.41 3.09 -10.91
N ASP A 37 14.97 3.49 -9.78
CA ASP A 37 15.29 2.57 -8.68
C ASP A 37 14.01 1.94 -8.11
N LEU A 38 12.93 2.72 -7.95
CA LEU A 38 11.61 2.22 -7.54
C LEU A 38 11.06 1.19 -8.53
N LYS A 39 11.09 1.45 -9.84
CA LYS A 39 10.64 0.50 -10.87
C LYS A 39 11.43 -0.80 -10.90
N ILE A 40 12.72 -0.75 -10.58
CA ILE A 40 13.54 -1.97 -10.43
C ILE A 40 13.05 -2.76 -9.21
N MET A 41 12.87 -2.09 -8.08
CA MET A 41 12.38 -2.73 -6.85
C MET A 41 10.97 -3.31 -6.99
N GLU A 42 10.05 -2.60 -7.66
CA GLU A 42 8.71 -3.10 -8.00
C GLU A 42 8.80 -4.46 -8.72
N LYS A 43 9.65 -4.56 -9.75
CA LYS A 43 9.86 -5.82 -10.49
C LYS A 43 10.44 -6.92 -9.62
N ILE A 44 11.42 -6.60 -8.77
CA ILE A 44 12.03 -7.58 -7.86
C ILE A 44 10.98 -8.11 -6.87
N ILE A 45 10.16 -7.22 -6.30
CA ILE A 45 9.07 -7.60 -5.39
C ILE A 45 8.06 -8.49 -6.12
N ASP A 46 7.61 -8.08 -7.31
CA ASP A 46 6.69 -8.87 -8.13
C ASP A 46 7.27 -10.26 -8.45
N THR A 47 8.57 -10.34 -8.77
CA THR A 47 9.28 -11.62 -9.00
C THR A 47 9.32 -12.47 -7.74
N ILE A 48 9.74 -11.96 -6.59
CA ILE A 48 9.85 -12.73 -5.33
C ILE A 48 8.48 -13.28 -4.88
N ILE A 49 7.41 -12.51 -5.09
CA ILE A 49 6.05 -12.91 -4.72
C ILE A 49 5.49 -13.92 -5.72
N SER A 50 5.77 -13.77 -7.01
CA SER A 50 5.27 -14.65 -8.07
C SER A 50 6.09 -15.93 -8.26
N GLU A 51 7.36 -15.93 -7.84
CA GLU A 51 8.20 -17.13 -7.81
C GLU A 51 7.48 -18.21 -6.99
N GLN A 52 7.22 -19.33 -7.67
CA GLN A 52 6.53 -20.48 -7.10
C GLN A 52 7.22 -20.84 -5.80
N SER A 53 6.46 -20.79 -4.70
CA SER A 53 6.84 -21.60 -3.55
C SER A 53 6.80 -23.06 -3.97
N ASP A 54 7.45 -23.95 -3.20
CA ASP A 54 7.41 -25.41 -3.40
C ASP A 54 5.98 -25.99 -3.48
N LEU A 55 4.95 -25.17 -3.26
CA LEU A 55 3.55 -25.51 -3.09
C LEU A 55 2.64 -25.01 -4.23
N GLU A 56 3.20 -24.66 -5.40
CA GLU A 56 2.45 -24.18 -6.59
C GLU A 56 1.46 -23.04 -6.28
N LEU A 57 1.69 -22.28 -5.20
CA LEU A 57 0.88 -21.12 -4.83
C LEU A 57 1.14 -20.00 -5.84
N ARG A 58 0.32 -19.90 -6.87
CA ARG A 58 0.36 -18.76 -7.79
C ARG A 58 -0.34 -17.56 -7.15
N PHE A 59 0.45 -16.64 -6.61
CA PHE A 59 -0.05 -15.32 -6.29
C PHE A 59 -0.29 -14.55 -7.57
N VAL A 60 -1.56 -14.34 -7.90
CA VAL A 60 -1.92 -13.26 -8.82
C VAL A 60 -1.84 -11.97 -8.01
N SER A 61 -0.64 -11.48 -7.74
CA SER A 61 -0.52 -10.09 -7.26
C SER A 61 -0.83 -9.16 -8.42
N GLY A 62 -1.47 -8.03 -8.13
CA GLY A 62 -1.38 -6.91 -9.07
C GLY A 62 0.07 -6.43 -9.15
N LYS A 63 0.35 -5.46 -10.02
CA LYS A 63 1.69 -4.88 -10.11
C LYS A 63 1.99 -4.09 -8.84
N THR A 64 3.15 -4.34 -8.23
CA THR A 64 3.66 -3.53 -7.11
C THR A 64 3.87 -2.09 -7.57
N LYS A 65 3.59 -1.13 -6.68
CA LYS A 65 3.77 0.30 -6.93
C LYS A 65 4.61 0.95 -5.84
N GLY A 66 5.72 1.56 -6.23
CA GLY A 66 6.65 2.27 -5.37
C GLY A 66 6.44 3.79 -5.43
N VAL A 67 6.57 4.43 -4.28
CA VAL A 67 6.57 5.89 -4.16
C VAL A 67 7.60 6.36 -3.14
N TYR A 68 8.41 7.34 -3.54
CA TYR A 68 9.18 8.15 -2.60
C TYR A 68 8.32 9.29 -2.05
N LEU A 69 8.38 9.47 -0.74
CA LEU A 69 7.69 10.49 0.04
C LEU A 69 8.73 11.26 0.84
N GLU A 70 8.84 12.56 0.59
CA GLU A 70 9.82 13.38 1.29
C GLU A 70 9.59 13.40 2.81
N GLY A 71 10.69 13.22 3.55
CA GLY A 71 10.71 13.13 5.02
C GLY A 71 10.06 11.88 5.58
N TYR A 72 9.74 10.90 4.73
CA TYR A 72 9.32 9.57 5.16
C TYR A 72 10.19 8.46 4.57
N GLY A 73 10.52 8.54 3.28
CA GLY A 73 11.24 7.49 2.57
C GLY A 73 10.41 6.84 1.48
N VAL A 74 10.49 5.52 1.35
CA VAL A 74 9.88 4.76 0.25
C VAL A 74 8.74 3.89 0.77
N LEU A 75 7.64 3.89 0.05
CA LEU A 75 6.52 2.97 0.24
C LEU A 75 6.29 2.15 -1.03
N PHE A 76 6.24 0.83 -0.88
CA PHE A 76 5.76 -0.09 -1.91
C PHE A 76 4.39 -0.62 -1.52
N MET A 77 3.42 -0.46 -2.41
CA MET A 77 2.11 -1.07 -2.31
C MET A 77 2.09 -2.36 -3.11
N ILE A 78 1.75 -3.44 -2.44
CA ILE A 78 1.72 -4.78 -3.01
C ILE A 78 0.25 -5.22 -3.00
N PRO A 79 -0.47 -5.06 -4.13
CA PRO A 79 -1.83 -5.54 -4.23
C PRO A 79 -1.85 -7.06 -4.24
N ALA A 80 -2.37 -7.67 -3.18
CA ALA A 80 -2.61 -9.10 -3.15
C ALA A 80 -4.03 -9.36 -3.67
N SER A 81 -4.17 -9.85 -4.90
CA SER A 81 -5.51 -10.24 -5.38
C SER A 81 -5.88 -11.62 -4.85
N SER A 82 -7.17 -11.82 -4.59
CA SER A 82 -7.73 -13.07 -4.07
C SER A 82 -7.91 -14.15 -5.14
N SER A 83 -7.38 -13.96 -6.35
CA SER A 83 -7.60 -14.88 -7.45
C SER A 83 -6.82 -16.19 -7.24
N PHE A 84 -7.52 -17.17 -6.69
CA PHE A 84 -7.26 -18.61 -6.66
C PHE A 84 -5.83 -19.03 -6.23
N ILE A 85 -5.66 -19.26 -4.94
CA ILE A 85 -4.72 -20.28 -4.46
C ILE A 85 -5.28 -21.64 -4.91
N SER A 86 -4.81 -22.17 -6.04
CA SER A 86 -4.99 -23.58 -6.38
C SER A 86 -3.82 -24.36 -5.79
N LEU A 87 -4.07 -25.08 -4.71
CA LEU A 87 -3.17 -26.15 -4.29
C LEU A 87 -3.43 -27.34 -5.22
N THR A 88 -2.59 -27.51 -6.23
CA THR A 88 -2.56 -28.75 -7.01
C THR A 88 -1.75 -29.76 -6.22
N ILE A 89 -2.41 -30.80 -5.70
CA ILE A 89 -1.69 -31.95 -5.15
C ILE A 89 -1.10 -32.69 -6.36
N ARG A 90 0.23 -32.79 -6.45
CA ARG A 90 0.89 -33.54 -7.53
C ARG A 90 0.46 -35.01 -7.53
N GLU A 91 0.39 -35.54 -8.74
CA GLU A 91 -0.40 -36.69 -9.18
C GLU A 91 -0.33 -37.96 -8.31
N PRO A 92 -1.43 -38.71 -8.18
CA PRO A 92 -1.35 -40.09 -7.74
C PRO A 92 -0.45 -40.88 -8.70
N TYR A 93 0.55 -41.59 -8.19
CA TYR A 93 1.27 -42.57 -8.99
C TYR A 93 0.67 -43.95 -8.76
N LEU A 94 0.58 -44.73 -9.83
CA LEU A 94 0.07 -46.10 -9.77
C LEU A 94 1.17 -47.00 -9.22
N LYS A 95 0.92 -47.64 -8.07
CA LYS A 95 1.79 -48.71 -7.57
C LYS A 95 1.15 -50.04 -7.93
N ARG A 96 1.76 -50.78 -8.87
CA ARG A 96 1.28 -52.09 -9.32
C ARG A 96 1.98 -53.20 -8.55
N LYS A 97 1.22 -54.11 -7.94
CA LYS A 97 1.74 -55.32 -7.28
C LYS A 97 0.95 -56.52 -7.78
N GLY A 98 1.49 -57.22 -8.78
CA GLY A 98 0.76 -58.28 -9.48
C GLY A 98 -0.37 -57.72 -10.36
N THR A 99 -1.58 -58.28 -10.21
CA THR A 99 -2.81 -57.82 -10.89
C THR A 99 -3.53 -56.68 -10.15
N GLU A 100 -3.13 -56.37 -8.92
CA GLU A 100 -3.67 -55.22 -8.19
C GLU A 100 -2.97 -53.91 -8.58
N VAL A 101 -3.79 -52.88 -8.81
CA VAL A 101 -3.37 -51.49 -8.99
C VAL A 101 -3.82 -50.71 -7.76
N THR A 102 -2.87 -50.30 -6.92
CA THR A 102 -3.16 -49.42 -5.79
C THR A 102 -2.87 -47.98 -6.18
N ILE A 103 -3.89 -47.13 -6.07
CA ILE A 103 -3.73 -45.69 -6.16
C ILE A 103 -3.14 -45.23 -4.82
N VAL A 104 -1.86 -44.88 -4.80
CA VAL A 104 -1.21 -44.36 -3.59
C VAL A 104 -1.22 -42.84 -3.65
N ALA A 105 -2.02 -42.23 -2.80
CA ALA A 105 -2.04 -40.81 -2.58
C ALA A 105 -1.41 -40.51 -1.22
N GLU A 106 -0.08 -40.41 -1.15
CA GLU A 106 0.59 -39.89 0.03
C GLU A 106 0.43 -38.36 0.06
N GLY A 107 -0.77 -37.90 0.41
CA GLY A 107 -1.05 -36.49 0.61
C GLY A 107 -0.48 -36.02 1.95
N LYS A 108 0.81 -35.64 1.99
CA LYS A 108 1.32 -34.84 3.11
C LYS A 108 0.70 -33.45 3.01
N SER A 109 -0.34 -33.20 3.81
CA SER A 109 -0.86 -31.85 3.98
C SER A 109 0.13 -31.04 4.83
N LYS A 110 0.67 -29.96 4.28
CA LYS A 110 1.45 -28.98 5.04
C LYS A 110 0.54 -27.79 5.29
N GLU A 111 0.29 -27.49 6.56
CA GLU A 111 -0.36 -26.23 6.92
C GLU A 111 0.63 -25.09 6.67
N ILE A 112 0.25 -24.19 5.77
CA ILE A 112 1.07 -23.03 5.40
C ILE A 112 0.40 -21.81 5.98
N ASN A 113 1.10 -21.12 6.88
CA ASN A 113 0.72 -19.78 7.26
C ASN A 113 1.24 -18.83 6.18
N LEU A 114 0.37 -18.51 5.22
CA LEU A 114 0.73 -17.69 4.07
C LEU A 114 1.24 -16.30 4.47
N THR A 115 0.66 -15.70 5.51
CA THR A 115 1.11 -14.41 6.02
C THR A 115 2.57 -14.47 6.47
N GLU A 116 2.95 -15.51 7.20
CA GLU A 116 4.35 -15.69 7.65
C GLU A 116 5.31 -16.01 6.49
N GLU A 117 4.86 -16.76 5.48
CA GLU A 117 5.67 -17.02 4.28
C GLU A 117 5.94 -15.74 3.49
N LEU A 118 4.91 -14.94 3.21
CA LEU A 118 5.06 -13.66 2.52
C LEU A 118 5.88 -12.67 3.35
N LYS A 119 5.64 -12.62 4.66
CA LYS A 119 6.43 -11.80 5.58
C LYS A 119 7.92 -12.16 5.51
N LYS A 120 8.25 -13.45 5.49
CA LYS A 120 9.63 -13.92 5.32
C LYS A 120 10.21 -13.46 3.98
N LYS A 121 9.54 -13.77 2.86
CA LYS A 121 9.99 -13.36 1.51
C LYS A 121 10.23 -11.84 1.40
N LEU A 122 9.32 -11.04 1.95
CA LEU A 122 9.42 -9.58 1.95
C LEU A 122 10.50 -9.06 2.89
N THR A 123 10.78 -9.75 4.00
CA THR A 123 11.92 -9.44 4.88
C THR A 123 13.24 -9.74 4.18
N ASP A 124 13.32 -10.87 3.47
CA ASP A 124 14.49 -11.25 2.68
C ASP A 124 14.73 -10.25 1.53
N PHE A 125 13.65 -9.74 0.92
CA PHE A 125 13.72 -8.64 -0.04
C PHE A 125 14.36 -7.39 0.58
N LEU A 126 13.90 -6.96 1.77
CA LEU A 126 14.45 -5.79 2.45
C LEU A 126 15.94 -5.98 2.72
N ALA A 127 16.33 -7.14 3.27
CA ALA A 127 17.72 -7.47 3.57
C ALA A 127 18.64 -7.43 2.33
N SER A 128 18.14 -7.93 1.20
CA SER A 128 18.94 -8.19 0.01
C SER A 128 19.00 -7.01 -0.96
N TYR A 129 17.89 -6.30 -1.13
CA TYR A 129 17.71 -5.35 -2.25
C TYR A 129 17.40 -3.92 -1.83
N ALA A 130 16.72 -3.70 -0.70
CA ALA A 130 16.21 -2.36 -0.37
C ALA A 130 17.30 -1.31 -0.12
N ASP A 131 18.52 -1.72 0.25
CA ASP A 131 19.63 -0.78 0.38
C ASP A 131 20.08 -0.17 -0.98
N ALA A 132 19.76 -0.81 -2.10
CA ALA A 132 20.13 -0.30 -3.42
C ALA A 132 19.41 1.01 -3.79
N ILE A 133 18.34 1.40 -3.09
CA ILE A 133 17.70 2.72 -3.23
C ILE A 133 18.56 3.77 -2.50
N LYS A 134 19.62 4.24 -3.14
CA LYS A 134 20.71 5.01 -2.49
C LYS A 134 20.31 6.39 -2.00
N GLN A 135 19.27 6.98 -2.59
CA GLN A 135 18.85 8.36 -2.32
C GLN A 135 17.93 8.50 -1.10
N VAL A 136 17.53 7.39 -0.47
CA VAL A 136 16.77 7.42 0.78
C VAL A 136 17.71 7.81 1.94
N LYS A 137 17.27 8.75 2.77
CA LYS A 137 18.04 9.22 3.93
C LYS A 137 18.08 8.17 5.03
N ASP A 138 19.03 8.28 5.95
CA ASP A 138 19.24 7.26 6.99
C ASP A 138 18.08 7.17 7.98
N GLU A 139 17.46 8.30 8.28
CA GLU A 139 16.29 8.44 9.13
C GLU A 139 14.97 8.01 8.45
N ASP A 140 14.96 7.95 7.12
CA ASP A 140 13.79 7.58 6.33
C ASP A 140 13.55 6.05 6.37
N MET A 141 12.28 5.67 6.20
CA MET A 141 11.78 4.30 6.20
C MET A 141 11.71 3.74 4.77
N ILE A 142 11.89 2.43 4.64
CA ILE A 142 11.46 1.65 3.49
C ILE A 142 10.33 0.73 3.97
N THR A 143 9.16 0.90 3.36
CA THR A 143 7.92 0.26 3.79
C THR A 143 7.30 -0.56 2.67
N LEU A 144 6.85 -1.76 3.01
CA LEU A 144 6.09 -2.66 2.15
C LEU A 144 4.70 -2.79 2.76
N PHE A 145 3.68 -2.42 1.99
CA PHE A 145 2.30 -2.54 2.38
C PHE A 145 1.61 -3.59 1.51
N LEU A 146 1.31 -4.74 2.10
CA LEU A 146 0.53 -5.79 1.46
C LEU A 146 -0.95 -5.48 1.62
N ASN A 147 -1.59 -5.07 0.53
CA ASN A 147 -3.01 -4.78 0.48
C ASN A 147 -3.78 -6.03 0.03
N ALA A 148 -4.23 -6.83 0.99
CA ALA A 148 -5.08 -7.99 0.75
C ALA A 148 -6.55 -7.67 1.04
N PRO A 149 -7.50 -8.08 0.17
CA PRO A 149 -8.92 -7.81 0.38
C PRO A 149 -9.44 -8.59 1.59
N ARG A 150 -10.08 -7.90 2.55
CA ARG A 150 -10.66 -8.49 3.78
C ARG A 150 -11.91 -9.38 3.59
N LYS A 151 -12.31 -9.70 2.36
CA LYS A 151 -13.60 -10.37 2.08
C LYS A 151 -13.68 -11.74 2.76
N LYS A 152 -14.75 -11.96 3.54
CA LYS A 152 -15.15 -13.28 4.09
C LYS A 152 -15.51 -14.33 3.03
N SER A 153 -15.66 -13.94 1.76
CA SER A 153 -16.20 -14.79 0.68
C SER A 153 -15.17 -15.63 -0.04
N TYR A 154 -13.87 -15.40 0.14
CA TYR A 154 -12.84 -16.15 -0.59
C TYR A 154 -12.24 -17.24 0.28
N ARG A 155 -13.02 -18.32 0.40
CA ARG A 155 -12.56 -19.58 0.98
C ARG A 155 -11.74 -20.27 -0.10
N TYR A 156 -10.48 -20.58 0.16
CA TYR A 156 -9.91 -21.71 -0.56
C TYR A 156 -10.56 -22.97 0.01
N THR A 157 -11.07 -23.82 -0.88
CA THR A 157 -11.64 -25.10 -0.51
C THR A 157 -10.65 -26.14 -1.00
N LEU A 158 -10.01 -26.83 -0.06
CA LEU A 158 -9.22 -28.00 -0.41
C LEU A 158 -10.18 -29.16 -0.64
N TYR A 159 -10.05 -29.80 -1.79
CA TYR A 159 -10.77 -31.03 -2.10
C TYR A 159 -9.77 -32.18 -2.01
N ASN A 160 -10.16 -33.30 -1.40
CA ASN A 160 -9.38 -34.54 -1.52
C ASN A 160 -9.62 -35.16 -2.91
N LEU A 161 -8.94 -36.26 -3.18
CA LEU A 161 -9.10 -37.00 -4.44
C LEU A 161 -10.51 -37.58 -4.63
N ALA A 162 -11.29 -37.73 -3.57
CA ALA A 162 -12.69 -38.12 -3.63
C ALA A 162 -13.64 -36.93 -3.88
N GLY A 163 -13.11 -35.71 -4.06
CA GLY A 163 -13.91 -34.51 -4.25
C GLY A 163 -14.58 -34.01 -2.95
N GLU A 164 -14.17 -34.51 -1.79
CA GLU A 164 -14.68 -34.08 -0.49
C GLU A 164 -13.93 -32.85 -0.01
N ARG A 165 -14.65 -31.93 0.65
CA ARG A 165 -14.05 -30.71 1.22
C ARG A 165 -13.25 -31.06 2.47
N VAL A 166 -11.93 -30.89 2.42
CA VAL A 166 -10.99 -31.29 3.48
C VAL A 166 -10.77 -30.19 4.51
N LYS A 167 -10.51 -28.96 4.06
CA LYS A 167 -10.20 -27.86 4.99
C LYS A 167 -10.50 -26.50 4.37
N ARG A 168 -10.83 -25.58 5.26
CA ARG A 168 -10.97 -24.14 5.02
C ARG A 168 -9.83 -23.48 5.78
N GLY A 169 -8.93 -22.78 5.10
CA GLY A 169 -7.87 -22.07 5.81
C GLY A 169 -8.04 -20.57 5.84
N ASN A 170 -7.02 -19.93 6.43
CA ASN A 170 -7.06 -18.55 6.83
C ASN A 170 -6.83 -17.61 5.64
N TYR A 171 -7.46 -16.45 5.71
CA TYR A 171 -7.31 -15.39 4.71
C TYR A 171 -5.92 -14.78 4.82
N LEU A 172 -5.36 -14.36 3.70
CA LEU A 172 -4.22 -13.46 3.71
C LEU A 172 -4.68 -12.13 4.31
N GLU A 173 -4.17 -11.81 5.49
CA GLU A 173 -4.45 -10.53 6.12
C GLU A 173 -3.55 -9.45 5.50
N PRO A 174 -4.06 -8.23 5.28
CA PRO A 174 -3.20 -7.12 4.94
C PRO A 174 -2.21 -6.90 6.09
N PHE A 175 -0.98 -6.53 5.74
CA PHE A 175 0.06 -6.22 6.72
C PHE A 175 1.07 -5.21 6.17
N VAL A 176 1.83 -4.61 7.07
CA VAL A 176 2.94 -3.71 6.75
C VAL A 176 4.24 -4.24 7.32
N LEU A 177 5.31 -4.10 6.53
CA LEU A 177 6.69 -4.24 6.96
C LEU A 177 7.41 -2.92 6.75
N SER A 178 8.12 -2.42 7.76
CA SER A 178 8.86 -1.17 7.68
C SER A 178 10.23 -1.29 8.33
N VAL A 179 11.25 -0.73 7.70
CA VAL A 179 12.61 -0.69 8.27
C VAL A 179 13.27 0.64 7.94
N LYS A 180 14.04 1.21 8.87
CA LYS A 180 14.82 2.41 8.59
C LYS A 180 15.99 2.10 7.65
N LYS A 181 16.36 3.09 6.85
CA LYS A 181 17.49 2.97 5.93
C LYS A 181 18.83 2.75 6.64
N ASP A 182 19.04 3.37 7.80
CA ASP A 182 20.26 3.18 8.60
C ASP A 182 20.49 1.70 8.99
N VAL A 183 19.41 1.00 9.36
CA VAL A 183 19.43 -0.43 9.71
C VAL A 183 19.84 -1.26 8.50
N LEU A 184 19.30 -0.95 7.32
CA LEU A 184 19.69 -1.61 6.07
C LEU A 184 21.18 -1.42 5.78
N LYS A 185 21.69 -0.18 5.88
CA LYS A 185 23.12 0.11 5.66
C LYS A 185 24.01 -0.64 6.66
N ARG A 186 23.64 -0.67 7.94
CA ARG A 186 24.40 -1.40 8.98
C ARG A 186 24.42 -2.90 8.70
N TYR A 187 23.29 -3.48 8.34
CA TYR A 187 23.20 -4.90 7.96
C TYR A 187 24.08 -5.20 6.74
N ARG A 188 23.98 -4.39 5.67
CA ARG A 188 24.80 -4.56 4.46
C ARG A 188 26.30 -4.40 4.69
N LYS A 189 26.70 -3.65 5.72
CA LYS A 189 28.10 -3.51 6.17
C LYS A 189 28.54 -4.61 7.14
N GLY A 190 27.67 -5.55 7.52
CA GLY A 190 27.96 -6.60 8.49
C GLY A 190 28.06 -6.12 9.94
N ILE A 191 27.57 -4.90 10.24
CA ILE A 191 27.60 -4.33 11.60
C ILE A 191 26.56 -5.00 12.49
N ILE A 192 25.42 -5.39 11.92
CA ILE A 192 24.40 -6.19 12.59
C ILE A 192 24.19 -7.50 11.80
N ASP A 193 23.89 -8.57 12.50
CA ASP A 193 23.56 -9.86 11.89
C ASP A 193 22.11 -9.88 11.35
N PHE A 194 21.74 -10.99 10.70
CA PHE A 194 20.42 -11.13 10.11
C PHE A 194 19.29 -11.19 11.14
N GLU A 195 19.51 -11.81 12.30
CA GLU A 195 18.47 -11.86 13.34
C GLU A 195 18.23 -10.48 13.97
N SER A 196 19.30 -9.71 14.21
CA SER A 196 19.20 -8.31 14.66
C SER A 196 18.52 -7.43 13.63
N PHE A 197 18.81 -7.63 12.33
CA PHE A 197 18.11 -6.97 11.24
C PHE A 197 16.62 -7.31 11.25
N LYS A 198 16.28 -8.60 11.28
CA LYS A 198 14.89 -9.10 11.27
C LYS A 198 14.10 -8.57 12.45
N ASN A 199 14.68 -8.52 13.65
CA ASN A 199 14.06 -7.93 14.84
C ASN A 199 13.88 -6.41 14.74
N SER A 200 14.65 -5.73 13.89
CA SER A 200 14.49 -4.30 13.62
C SER A 200 13.41 -4.01 12.57
N VAL A 201 12.95 -5.02 11.81
CA VAL A 201 11.85 -4.85 10.85
C VAL A 201 10.53 -4.79 11.61
N GLN A 202 9.87 -3.64 11.52
CA GLN A 202 8.56 -3.42 12.14
C GLN A 202 7.49 -4.15 11.34
N PHE A 203 6.73 -5.01 11.99
CA PHE A 203 5.58 -5.70 11.41
C PHE A 203 4.30 -5.21 12.06
N SER A 204 3.26 -5.00 11.26
CA SER A 204 1.92 -4.69 11.75
C SER A 204 0.87 -5.39 10.89
N SER A 205 0.10 -6.30 11.49
CA SER A 205 -1.08 -6.89 10.88
C SER A 205 -2.30 -6.01 11.13
N PHE A 206 -3.27 -6.08 10.23
CA PHE A 206 -4.53 -5.39 10.33
C PHE A 206 -5.58 -6.30 11.00
N SER A 207 -5.21 -7.42 11.63
CA SER A 207 -6.20 -8.26 12.30
C SER A 207 -6.86 -7.51 13.48
N LYS A 208 -8.18 -7.63 13.62
CA LYS A 208 -8.94 -7.05 14.75
C LYS A 208 -8.45 -7.53 16.12
N LYS A 209 -7.75 -8.67 16.18
CA LYS A 209 -7.30 -9.28 17.43
C LYS A 209 -6.01 -8.66 17.98
N ASP A 210 -5.23 -7.99 17.15
CA ASP A 210 -3.90 -7.48 17.50
C ASP A 210 -3.83 -5.95 17.40
N GLU A 211 -4.97 -5.30 17.62
CA GLU A 211 -5.14 -3.87 17.40
C GLU A 211 -4.40 -3.06 18.48
N LYS A 212 -3.14 -2.72 18.20
CA LYS A 212 -2.23 -1.96 19.08
C LYS A 212 -2.79 -0.58 19.47
N TYR A 213 -3.71 -0.02 18.68
CA TYR A 213 -4.23 1.34 18.82
C TYR A 213 -5.76 1.41 18.73
N PRO A 214 -6.49 0.82 19.69
CA PRO A 214 -7.95 0.69 19.62
C PRO A 214 -8.66 2.04 19.49
N GLU A 215 -8.11 3.08 20.13
CA GLU A 215 -8.72 4.39 20.06
C GLU A 215 -8.53 5.09 18.70
N MET A 216 -7.40 4.84 18.02
CA MET A 216 -7.16 5.33 16.66
C MET A 216 -8.11 4.64 15.67
N THR A 217 -8.45 3.37 15.93
CA THR A 217 -9.39 2.61 15.10
C THR A 217 -10.76 3.24 15.06
N GLU A 218 -11.25 3.79 16.17
CA GLU A 218 -12.53 4.51 16.17
C GLU A 218 -12.46 5.80 15.34
N ASP A 219 -11.37 6.57 15.45
CA ASP A 219 -11.19 7.77 14.62
C ASP A 219 -11.10 7.40 13.12
N ILE A 220 -10.38 6.33 12.76
CA ILE A 220 -10.29 5.79 11.40
C ILE A 220 -11.66 5.35 10.89
N LYS A 221 -12.44 4.67 11.73
CA LYS A 221 -13.77 4.17 11.38
C LYS A 221 -14.73 5.32 11.09
N ILE A 222 -14.67 6.40 11.87
CA ILE A 222 -15.45 7.62 11.62
C ILE A 222 -15.11 8.20 10.24
N LEU A 223 -13.82 8.50 9.99
CA LEU A 223 -13.42 9.09 8.72
C LEU A 223 -13.68 8.14 7.53
N LYS A 224 -13.51 6.84 7.73
CA LYS A 224 -13.89 5.83 6.74
C LYS A 224 -15.37 5.94 6.37
N THR A 225 -16.27 5.96 7.35
CA THR A 225 -17.72 6.06 7.08
C THR A 225 -18.05 7.36 6.34
N ILE A 226 -17.40 8.47 6.70
CA ILE A 226 -17.56 9.74 5.99
C ILE A 226 -17.10 9.62 4.52
N LEU A 227 -15.92 9.03 4.28
CA LEU A 227 -15.42 8.78 2.93
C LEU A 227 -16.36 7.88 2.13
N GLU A 228 -16.89 6.82 2.73
CA GLU A 228 -17.87 5.94 2.08
C GLU A 228 -19.12 6.73 1.73
N THR A 229 -19.77 7.39 2.69
CA THR A 229 -21.01 8.16 2.46
C THR A 229 -20.82 9.27 1.41
N ALA A 230 -19.77 10.07 1.51
CA ALA A 230 -19.53 11.18 0.59
C ALA A 230 -19.29 10.69 -0.85
N LEU A 231 -18.58 9.56 -1.02
CA LEU A 231 -18.38 8.96 -2.33
C LEU A 231 -19.66 8.27 -2.84
N GLU A 232 -20.49 7.68 -1.97
CA GLU A 232 -21.79 7.10 -2.36
C GLU A 232 -22.74 8.17 -2.90
N GLU A 233 -22.86 9.27 -2.16
CA GLU A 233 -23.71 10.41 -2.51
C GLU A 233 -23.26 11.07 -3.82
N HIS A 234 -21.96 11.32 -3.95
CA HIS A 234 -21.43 12.01 -5.14
C HIS A 234 -21.55 11.16 -6.41
N TYR A 235 -21.34 9.85 -6.31
CA TYR A 235 -21.34 8.96 -7.48
C TYR A 235 -22.62 8.15 -7.67
N GLY A 236 -23.66 8.40 -6.87
CA GLY A 236 -24.99 7.80 -7.02
C GLY A 236 -24.97 6.28 -6.92
N THR A 237 -24.08 5.72 -6.11
CA THR A 237 -23.76 4.30 -6.15
C THR A 237 -23.50 3.74 -4.76
N ARG A 238 -23.89 2.49 -4.55
CA ARG A 238 -23.65 1.82 -3.28
C ARG A 238 -22.22 1.34 -3.20
N ILE A 239 -21.49 1.90 -2.27
CA ILE A 239 -20.14 1.54 -1.92
C ILE A 239 -20.24 0.44 -0.86
N THR A 240 -19.80 -0.77 -1.22
CA THR A 240 -19.71 -1.83 -0.22
C THR A 240 -18.79 -1.36 0.91
N SER A 241 -19.16 -1.60 2.18
CA SER A 241 -18.40 -1.18 3.37
C SER A 241 -17.00 -1.80 3.51
N GLU A 242 -16.53 -2.51 2.49
CA GLU A 242 -15.21 -3.11 2.38
C GLU A 242 -14.37 -2.50 1.24
N SER A 243 -14.95 -1.57 0.49
CA SER A 243 -14.28 -0.87 -0.60
C SER A 243 -13.23 0.10 -0.07
N ILE A 244 -13.49 0.72 1.08
CA ILE A 244 -12.56 1.59 1.79
C ILE A 244 -12.05 0.88 3.04
N GLN A 245 -10.74 0.87 3.23
CA GLN A 245 -10.09 0.29 4.40
C GLN A 245 -9.10 1.28 4.95
N GLY A 246 -9.16 1.52 6.27
CA GLY A 246 -8.23 2.38 6.97
C GLY A 246 -7.34 1.60 7.93
N THR A 247 -6.10 2.06 8.10
CA THR A 247 -5.18 1.57 9.13
C THR A 247 -4.31 2.69 9.66
N TYR A 248 -3.77 2.51 10.85
CA TYR A 248 -2.77 3.40 11.40
C TYR A 248 -1.42 2.70 11.47
N LEU A 249 -0.40 3.41 11.03
CA LEU A 249 0.99 2.99 11.03
C LEU A 249 1.77 4.02 11.84
N GLU A 250 2.36 3.58 12.95
CA GLU A 250 3.04 4.45 13.90
C GLU A 250 4.15 5.27 13.22
N ASN A 251 4.17 6.59 13.43
CA ASN A 251 5.11 7.55 12.83
C ASN A 251 5.00 7.70 11.31
N PHE A 252 4.04 7.01 10.67
CA PHE A 252 3.68 7.23 9.27
C PHE A 252 2.36 7.98 9.15
N GLY A 253 1.36 7.51 9.91
CA GLY A 253 0.03 8.07 10.01
C GLY A 253 -1.05 7.11 9.53
N VAL A 254 -2.15 7.64 8.99
CA VAL A 254 -3.32 6.83 8.60
C VAL A 254 -3.31 6.56 7.12
N VAL A 255 -3.50 5.31 6.74
CA VAL A 255 -3.60 4.87 5.35
C VAL A 255 -5.00 4.36 5.06
N PHE A 256 -5.67 5.03 4.13
CA PHE A 256 -6.88 4.53 3.50
C PHE A 256 -6.55 3.92 2.14
N THR A 257 -7.15 2.77 1.84
CA THR A 257 -7.21 2.21 0.48
C THR A 257 -8.65 2.20 0.03
N ALA A 258 -8.91 2.59 -1.22
CA ALA A 258 -10.21 2.50 -1.86
C ALA A 258 -10.10 1.74 -3.20
N ASP A 259 -11.00 0.79 -3.43
CA ASP A 259 -11.11 0.06 -4.71
C ASP A 259 -12.30 0.57 -5.52
N LEU A 260 -12.03 1.34 -6.58
CA LEU A 260 -13.04 2.01 -7.41
C LEU A 260 -13.95 1.03 -8.15
N ASN A 261 -13.50 -0.19 -8.46
CA ASN A 261 -14.36 -1.14 -9.20
C ASN A 261 -15.53 -1.62 -8.35
N ARG A 262 -15.36 -1.58 -7.02
CA ARG A 262 -16.44 -1.91 -6.08
C ARG A 262 -17.42 -0.78 -5.91
N LEU A 263 -17.09 0.41 -6.38
CA LEU A 263 -17.93 1.56 -6.20
C LEU A 263 -19.06 1.59 -7.22
N ASN A 264 -19.21 0.72 -8.23
CA ASN A 264 -20.35 0.75 -9.17
C ASN A 264 -20.67 2.13 -9.78
N VAL A 265 -19.71 3.08 -9.74
CA VAL A 265 -19.82 4.53 -10.04
C VAL A 265 -20.32 4.84 -11.46
N TRP A 266 -20.53 3.83 -12.29
CA TRP A 266 -20.60 4.01 -13.73
C TRP A 266 -21.75 3.24 -14.40
N SER A 267 -22.84 2.97 -13.67
CA SER A 267 -24.03 2.33 -14.26
C SER A 267 -24.66 3.15 -15.40
N GLU A 268 -24.53 4.49 -15.38
CA GLU A 268 -24.95 5.38 -16.47
C GLU A 268 -24.06 5.30 -17.73
N ASN A 269 -22.89 4.65 -17.66
CA ASN A 269 -21.99 4.47 -18.81
C ASN A 269 -22.24 3.22 -19.62
N LYS A 270 -23.20 2.37 -19.23
CA LYS A 270 -23.56 1.17 -20.00
C LYS A 270 -23.88 1.48 -21.45
N THR A 271 -24.48 2.63 -21.74
CA THR A 271 -24.82 3.05 -23.11
C THR A 271 -23.58 3.32 -23.97
N LEU A 272 -22.58 4.04 -23.46
CA LEU A 272 -21.31 4.25 -24.18
C LEU A 272 -20.49 2.95 -24.28
N GLU A 273 -20.55 2.09 -23.26
CA GLU A 273 -19.93 0.76 -23.28
C GLU A 273 -20.56 -0.15 -24.35
N GLU A 274 -21.89 -0.22 -24.41
CA GLU A 274 -22.62 -0.98 -25.41
C GLU A 274 -22.29 -0.49 -26.82
N ILE A 275 -22.21 0.83 -27.02
CA ILE A 275 -21.84 1.45 -28.31
C ILE A 275 -20.38 1.14 -28.69
N ILE A 276 -19.43 1.18 -27.76
CA ILE A 276 -18.01 0.93 -28.04
C ILE A 276 -17.73 -0.57 -28.26
N VAL A 277 -18.34 -1.46 -27.47
CA VAL A 277 -18.20 -2.92 -27.64
C VAL A 277 -18.80 -3.37 -28.97
N THR A 278 -19.96 -2.84 -29.35
CA THR A 278 -20.53 -3.10 -30.68
C THR A 278 -19.67 -2.51 -31.81
N SER A 279 -19.02 -1.37 -31.60
CA SER A 279 -18.13 -0.74 -32.62
C SER A 279 -16.78 -1.45 -32.77
N ARG A 280 -16.17 -1.93 -31.68
CA ARG A 280 -14.94 -2.76 -31.70
C ARG A 280 -15.18 -4.10 -32.38
N ASN A 281 -16.32 -4.76 -32.10
CA ASN A 281 -16.70 -6.00 -32.78
C ASN A 281 -16.95 -5.80 -34.29
N ARG A 282 -17.13 -4.56 -34.74
CA ARG A 282 -17.26 -4.17 -36.16
C ARG A 282 -15.98 -3.60 -36.77
N GLY A 283 -14.83 -3.69 -36.08
CA GLY A 283 -13.53 -3.23 -36.60
C GLY A 283 -13.41 -1.71 -36.79
N ARG A 284 -14.34 -0.92 -36.23
CA ARG A 284 -14.31 0.56 -36.32
C ARG A 284 -14.20 1.12 -34.91
N VAL A 285 -12.98 1.28 -34.42
CA VAL A 285 -12.75 2.18 -33.29
C VAL A 285 -12.82 3.60 -33.85
N ILE A 286 -13.82 4.38 -33.44
CA ILE A 286 -13.97 5.78 -33.86
C ILE A 286 -13.05 6.61 -32.95
N PRO A 287 -11.97 7.24 -33.45
CA PRO A 287 -11.03 8.01 -32.61
C PRO A 287 -11.70 9.12 -31.79
N ALA A 288 -12.82 9.65 -32.28
CA ALA A 288 -13.65 10.62 -31.55
C ALA A 288 -14.19 10.07 -30.22
N LEU A 289 -14.63 8.80 -30.20
CA LEU A 289 -15.13 8.14 -28.99
C LEU A 289 -14.01 7.92 -27.96
N GLU A 290 -12.80 7.57 -28.40
CA GLU A 290 -11.65 7.42 -27.50
C GLU A 290 -11.25 8.75 -26.85
N LYS A 291 -11.26 9.84 -27.63
CA LYS A 291 -10.97 11.19 -27.13
C LYS A 291 -12.02 11.65 -26.11
N GLU A 292 -13.30 11.43 -26.40
CA GLU A 292 -14.40 11.76 -25.48
C GLU A 292 -14.31 10.93 -24.19
N LYS A 293 -14.07 9.62 -24.33
CA LYS A 293 -13.82 8.70 -23.22
C LYS A 293 -12.70 9.23 -22.33
N LYS A 294 -11.53 9.55 -22.90
CA LYS A 294 -10.38 10.10 -22.16
C LYS A 294 -10.72 11.41 -21.43
N LYS A 295 -11.38 12.34 -22.11
CA LYS A 295 -11.81 13.63 -21.51
C LYS A 295 -12.74 13.41 -20.31
N ARG A 296 -13.69 12.48 -20.42
CA ARG A 296 -14.61 12.14 -19.33
C ARG A 296 -13.89 11.53 -18.13
N TYR A 297 -12.90 10.66 -18.37
CA TYR A 297 -12.07 10.12 -17.29
C TYR A 297 -11.23 11.17 -16.60
N GLU A 298 -10.58 12.06 -17.35
CA GLU A 298 -9.79 13.14 -16.77
C GLU A 298 -10.67 14.05 -15.91
N LYS A 299 -11.89 14.36 -16.39
CA LYS A 299 -12.88 15.12 -15.63
C LYS A 299 -13.23 14.42 -14.31
N LEU A 300 -13.71 13.17 -14.36
CA LEU A 300 -14.12 12.46 -13.14
C LEU A 300 -12.95 12.20 -12.19
N ARG A 301 -11.74 11.98 -12.72
CA ARG A 301 -10.54 11.87 -11.90
C ARG A 301 -10.26 13.17 -11.14
N ASN A 302 -10.37 14.32 -11.80
CA ASN A 302 -10.15 15.61 -11.16
C ASN A 302 -11.24 15.90 -10.13
N GLU A 303 -12.51 15.63 -10.45
CA GLU A 303 -13.63 15.72 -9.50
C GLU A 303 -13.38 14.83 -8.28
N LEU A 304 -12.95 13.57 -8.48
CA LEU A 304 -12.61 12.68 -7.37
C LEU A 304 -11.48 13.23 -6.51
N LYS A 305 -10.43 13.79 -7.11
CA LYS A 305 -9.32 14.41 -6.38
C LYS A 305 -9.80 15.60 -5.54
N ASP A 306 -10.59 16.49 -6.14
CA ASP A 306 -11.14 17.67 -5.47
C ASP A 306 -12.05 17.27 -4.30
N ASN A 307 -12.97 16.34 -4.54
CA ASN A 307 -13.87 15.81 -3.50
C ASN A 307 -13.11 15.18 -2.34
N LEU A 308 -12.10 14.34 -2.62
CA LEU A 308 -11.30 13.71 -1.57
C LEU A 308 -10.51 14.75 -0.77
N CYS A 309 -10.00 15.79 -1.43
CA CYS A 309 -9.36 16.93 -0.77
C CYS A 309 -10.33 17.64 0.17
N GLU A 310 -11.53 17.97 -0.31
CA GLU A 310 -12.55 18.67 0.48
C GLU A 310 -13.01 17.83 1.67
N ILE A 311 -13.26 16.53 1.47
CA ILE A 311 -13.59 15.60 2.55
C ILE A 311 -12.47 15.57 3.61
N LEU A 312 -11.20 15.55 3.21
CA LEU A 312 -10.08 15.58 4.16
C LEU A 312 -9.91 16.93 4.84
N ALA A 313 -10.18 18.03 4.15
CA ALA A 313 -10.16 19.36 4.73
C ALA A 313 -11.22 19.48 5.82
N ASP A 314 -12.45 19.10 5.50
CA ASP A 314 -13.60 19.26 6.38
C ASP A 314 -13.63 18.22 7.50
N PHE A 315 -13.28 16.96 7.22
CA PHE A 315 -13.43 15.84 8.14
C PHE A 315 -12.14 15.17 8.58
N GLY A 316 -10.98 15.49 7.99
CA GLY A 316 -9.70 14.88 8.40
C GLY A 316 -9.31 15.19 9.85
N HIS A 317 -9.93 16.21 10.45
CA HIS A 317 -9.73 16.54 11.87
C HIS A 317 -10.31 15.48 12.83
N THR A 318 -11.21 14.62 12.36
CA THR A 318 -11.77 13.49 13.12
C THR A 318 -10.71 12.46 13.52
N LEU A 319 -9.56 12.44 12.82
CA LEU A 319 -8.34 11.74 13.23
C LEU A 319 -7.66 12.47 14.39
N ARG A 320 -8.30 12.48 15.57
CA ARG A 320 -7.89 13.28 16.73
C ARG A 320 -6.54 12.85 17.30
N ARG A 321 -6.24 11.56 17.21
CA ARG A 321 -5.01 10.95 17.75
C ARG A 321 -3.83 10.98 16.81
N LEU A 322 -4.05 11.39 15.56
CA LEU A 322 -2.98 11.50 14.58
C LEU A 322 -2.07 12.66 14.96
N LYS A 323 -0.75 12.42 15.06
CA LYS A 323 0.21 13.46 15.44
C LYS A 323 0.35 14.48 14.32
N ASN A 324 0.68 15.73 14.66
CA ASN A 324 0.82 16.81 13.68
C ASN A 324 1.88 16.53 12.59
N ASN A 325 2.92 15.77 12.91
CA ASN A 325 3.98 15.39 11.97
C ASN A 325 3.62 14.16 11.10
N GLU A 326 2.53 13.46 11.42
CA GLU A 326 2.05 12.30 10.66
C GLU A 326 1.13 12.74 9.51
N LYS A 327 0.85 11.81 8.59
CA LYS A 327 0.13 12.08 7.34
C LYS A 327 -1.11 11.20 7.20
N VAL A 328 -2.07 11.67 6.43
CA VAL A 328 -3.21 10.89 5.94
C VAL A 328 -2.93 10.55 4.48
N TYR A 329 -2.98 9.27 4.16
CA TYR A 329 -2.83 8.74 2.81
C TYR A 329 -4.16 8.17 2.34
N ILE A 330 -4.59 8.51 1.14
CA ILE A 330 -5.71 7.85 0.47
C ILE A 330 -5.18 7.27 -0.85
N PHE A 331 -5.14 5.95 -0.92
CA PHE A 331 -4.79 5.20 -2.11
C PHE A 331 -6.05 4.79 -2.83
N ILE A 332 -6.23 5.34 -4.02
CA ILE A 332 -7.30 4.96 -4.92
C ILE A 332 -6.73 3.96 -5.92
N SER A 333 -7.37 2.80 -6.03
CA SER A 333 -6.98 1.77 -6.99
C SER A 333 -8.17 1.34 -7.84
N SER A 334 -7.92 1.04 -9.11
CA SER A 334 -8.87 0.37 -10.00
C SER A 334 -8.29 -0.97 -10.44
N SER A 335 -8.56 -2.00 -9.66
CA SER A 335 -8.29 -3.39 -10.03
C SER A 335 -8.98 -3.84 -11.34
N ASN A 336 -8.20 -4.13 -12.38
CA ASN A 336 -8.39 -5.12 -13.48
C ASN A 336 -9.78 -5.43 -14.08
N GLY A 337 -10.80 -4.56 -13.98
CA GLY A 337 -11.95 -4.64 -14.88
C GLY A 337 -11.47 -4.51 -16.34
N SER A 338 -11.94 -5.38 -17.24
CA SER A 338 -11.56 -5.38 -18.67
C SER A 338 -11.74 -4.00 -19.34
N PHE A 339 -12.62 -3.17 -18.80
CA PHE A 339 -12.91 -1.81 -19.24
C PHE A 339 -11.85 -0.76 -18.89
N PHE A 340 -11.12 -0.95 -17.78
CA PHE A 340 -10.24 0.07 -17.19
C PHE A 340 -8.75 -0.17 -17.43
N ARG A 341 -8.37 -1.25 -18.14
CA ARG A 341 -6.95 -1.53 -18.45
C ARG A 341 -6.22 -0.37 -19.12
N GLU A 342 -6.93 0.48 -19.84
CA GLU A 342 -6.37 1.62 -20.58
C GLU A 342 -6.26 2.91 -19.74
N PHE A 343 -7.02 3.03 -18.63
CA PHE A 343 -7.06 4.24 -17.82
C PHE A 343 -6.47 3.94 -16.44
N LYS A 344 -5.21 4.36 -16.26
CA LYS A 344 -4.55 4.32 -14.95
C LYS A 344 -5.21 5.34 -14.02
N THR A 345 -6.22 4.90 -13.28
CA THR A 345 -6.89 5.69 -12.24
C THR A 345 -6.29 5.46 -10.86
N ASP A 346 -5.18 4.72 -10.79
CA ASP A 346 -4.44 4.51 -9.56
C ASP A 346 -3.73 5.82 -9.18
N PHE A 347 -4.11 6.39 -8.05
CA PHE A 347 -3.43 7.56 -7.49
C PHE A 347 -3.42 7.53 -5.98
N MET A 348 -2.54 8.33 -5.41
CA MET A 348 -2.43 8.57 -3.98
C MET A 348 -2.63 10.06 -3.71
N LEU A 349 -3.40 10.36 -2.67
CA LEU A 349 -3.53 11.67 -2.05
C LEU A 349 -2.83 11.62 -0.69
N VAL A 350 -1.99 12.60 -0.38
CA VAL A 350 -1.29 12.73 0.90
C VAL A 350 -1.47 14.11 1.50
N VAL A 351 -1.92 14.18 2.76
CA VAL A 351 -2.02 15.42 3.53
C VAL A 351 -1.36 15.25 4.88
N LYS A 352 -0.54 16.21 5.31
CA LYS A 352 -0.01 16.22 6.68
C LYS A 352 -1.11 16.66 7.67
N LYS A 353 -1.06 16.12 8.89
CA LYS A 353 -2.04 16.42 9.92
C LYS A 353 -2.00 17.88 10.39
N ASP A 354 -0.82 18.50 10.42
CA ASP A 354 -0.68 19.94 10.71
C ASP A 354 -1.43 20.83 9.69
N VAL A 355 -1.43 20.47 8.41
CA VAL A 355 -2.17 21.16 7.34
C VAL A 355 -3.68 21.05 7.57
N ILE A 356 -4.18 19.85 7.90
CA ILE A 356 -5.59 19.62 8.28
C ILE A 356 -6.00 20.50 9.46
N ASN A 357 -5.17 20.52 10.51
CA ASN A 357 -5.46 21.32 11.70
C ASN A 357 -5.38 22.83 11.41
N SER A 358 -4.46 23.27 10.53
CA SER A 358 -4.33 24.68 10.13
C SER A 358 -5.58 25.15 9.37
N TYR A 359 -6.09 24.34 8.44
CA TYR A 359 -7.33 24.65 7.71
C TYR A 359 -8.52 24.73 8.66
N ARG A 360 -8.70 23.72 9.53
CA ARG A 360 -9.78 23.71 10.53
C ARG A 360 -9.79 24.96 11.41
N ASN A 361 -8.63 25.47 11.77
CA ASN A 361 -8.47 26.65 12.62
C ASN A 361 -8.58 27.97 11.83
N GLY A 362 -8.89 27.93 10.52
CA GLY A 362 -9.01 29.10 9.66
C GLY A 362 -7.67 29.78 9.35
N LEU A 363 -6.53 29.10 9.58
CA LEU A 363 -5.20 29.67 9.35
C LEU A 363 -4.79 29.61 7.87
N ILE A 364 -5.37 28.69 7.10
CA ILE A 364 -5.16 28.56 5.66
C ILE A 364 -6.50 28.39 4.95
N SER A 365 -6.59 28.85 3.70
CA SER A 365 -7.79 28.66 2.86
C SER A 365 -7.89 27.23 2.31
N LEU A 366 -9.04 26.87 1.73
CA LEU A 366 -9.21 25.59 1.03
C LEU A 366 -8.23 25.46 -0.16
N ASP A 367 -8.02 26.54 -0.91
CA ASP A 367 -7.07 26.54 -2.04
C ASP A 367 -5.64 26.29 -1.55
N GLU A 368 -5.24 26.90 -0.44
CA GLU A 368 -3.95 26.63 0.17
C GLU A 368 -3.84 25.20 0.70
N PHE A 369 -4.91 24.65 1.28
CA PHE A 369 -4.98 23.25 1.68
C PHE A 369 -4.79 22.31 0.48
N LYS A 370 -5.48 22.56 -0.63
CA LYS A 370 -5.35 21.79 -1.88
C LYS A 370 -3.92 21.87 -2.43
N ASN A 371 -3.30 23.05 -2.42
CA ASN A 371 -1.91 23.24 -2.86
C ASN A 371 -0.88 22.53 -1.97
N ARG A 372 -1.16 22.39 -0.67
CA ARG A 372 -0.32 21.64 0.27
C ARG A 372 -0.61 20.13 0.27
N THR A 373 -1.64 19.69 -0.44
CA THR A 373 -1.97 18.28 -0.64
C THR A 373 -1.15 17.71 -1.79
N VAL A 374 -0.46 16.60 -1.54
CA VAL A 374 0.36 15.95 -2.56
C VAL A 374 -0.46 14.89 -3.28
N PHE A 375 -0.53 15.00 -4.59
CA PHE A 375 -1.14 14.02 -5.47
C PHE A 375 -0.09 13.29 -6.30
N LYS A 376 -0.17 11.96 -6.34
CA LYS A 376 0.72 11.14 -7.16
C LYS A 376 -0.03 10.06 -7.93
N GLU A 377 0.19 10.02 -9.23
CA GLU A 377 -0.40 9.05 -10.16
C GLU A 377 0.58 7.88 -10.39
N PHE A 378 0.05 6.68 -10.68
CA PHE A 378 0.82 5.43 -10.82
C PHE A 378 0.71 4.76 -12.21
#